data_AF-A0A7X3MNV6-F1
#
_entry.id   AF-A0A7X3MNV6-F1
#
_cell.length_a   1.000
_cell.length_b   1.000
_cell.length_c   1.000
_cell.angle_alpha   90.00
_cell.angle_beta   90.00
_cell.angle_gamma   90.00
#
_symmetry.space_group_name_H-M   'P 1'
#
loop_
_entity.id
_entity.type
_entity.pdbx_description
1 polymer ?
#
loop_
_entity_poly.entity_id
_entity_poly.type
_entity_poly.pdbx_seq_one_letter_code
_entity_poly.pdbx_strand_id
1 'polypeptide(L)'
;MGNSAQITSLYRALESAAAGRPTAVRDMSPDDRAAYMRAAKRKSRQREKEAAESGRPEPTAAMIREALADAAILILATDAPGGAQVRNILFKAFPGRAGVAGSVTAKARSGKLKPKLLTPERLRGTA
;
A
#
# COMPACT_ATOMS: atom_id res chain seq x y z
N MET A 1 3.45 -0.27 -60.67
CA MET A 1 2.98 -1.46 -59.91
C MET A 1 3.72 -1.59 -58.56
N GLY A 2 3.67 -0.57 -57.69
CA GLY A 2 4.50 -0.54 -56.45
C GLY A 2 3.72 -0.56 -55.12
N ASN A 3 2.42 -0.26 -55.13
CA ASN A 3 1.68 0.01 -53.90
C ASN A 3 1.21 -1.26 -53.17
N SER A 4 0.83 -2.30 -53.92
CA SER A 4 0.31 -3.56 -53.35
C SER A 4 1.38 -4.36 -52.58
N ALA A 5 2.62 -4.36 -53.09
CA ALA A 5 3.75 -5.01 -52.43
C ALA A 5 4.15 -4.32 -51.12
N GLN A 6 4.11 -2.98 -51.10
CA GLN A 6 4.39 -2.16 -49.91
C GLN A 6 3.29 -2.31 -48.84
N ILE A 7 2.03 -2.43 -49.25
CA ILE A 7 0.92 -2.69 -48.33
C ILE A 7 1.07 -4.08 -47.70
N THR A 8 1.41 -5.09 -48.52
CA THR A 8 1.61 -6.47 -48.03
C THR A 8 2.78 -6.57 -47.05
N SER A 9 3.89 -5.88 -47.31
CA SER A 9 5.03 -5.87 -46.38
C SER A 9 4.70 -5.18 -45.06
N LEU A 10 3.90 -4.11 -45.09
CA LEU A 10 3.40 -3.44 -43.89
C LEU A 10 2.52 -4.37 -43.05
N TYR A 11 1.57 -5.09 -43.67
CA TYR A 11 0.71 -6.04 -42.95
C TYR A 11 1.53 -7.14 -42.26
N ARG A 12 2.52 -7.71 -42.96
CA ARG A 12 3.41 -8.73 -42.39
C ARG A 12 4.22 -8.20 -41.19
N ALA A 13 4.69 -6.95 -41.26
CA ALA A 13 5.41 -6.31 -40.16
C ALA A 13 4.50 -6.03 -38.94
N LEU A 14 3.23 -5.67 -39.18
CA LEU A 14 2.24 -5.48 -38.12
C LEU A 14 1.85 -6.80 -37.46
N GLU A 15 1.71 -7.89 -38.23
CA GLU A 15 1.44 -9.23 -37.71
C GLU A 15 2.61 -9.75 -36.86
N SER A 16 3.85 -9.59 -37.32
CA SER A 16 5.03 -9.97 -36.53
C SER A 16 5.15 -9.14 -35.25
N ALA A 17 4.82 -7.84 -35.31
CA ALA A 17 4.79 -6.97 -34.14
C ALA A 17 3.65 -7.33 -33.17
N ALA A 18 2.50 -7.80 -33.69
CA ALA A 18 1.38 -8.25 -32.87
C ALA A 18 1.69 -9.60 -32.19
N ALA A 19 2.35 -10.53 -32.88
CA ALA A 19 2.76 -11.83 -32.35
C ALA A 19 3.77 -11.71 -31.18
N GLY A 20 4.53 -10.61 -31.12
CA GLY A 20 5.46 -10.32 -30.02
C GLY A 20 4.86 -9.56 -28.84
N ARG A 21 3.57 -9.16 -28.89
CA ARG A 21 2.96 -8.42 -27.78
C ARG A 21 2.66 -9.37 -26.61
N PRO A 22 2.99 -8.98 -25.37
CA PRO A 22 2.59 -9.75 -24.20
C PRO A 22 1.06 -9.87 -24.16
N THR A 23 0.56 -11.08 -23.90
CA THR A 23 -0.87 -11.31 -23.66
C THR A 23 -1.34 -10.38 -22.54
N ALA A 24 -2.38 -9.59 -22.81
CA ALA A 24 -2.92 -8.72 -21.78
C ALA A 24 -3.43 -9.57 -20.62
N VAL A 25 -3.29 -9.09 -19.38
CA VAL A 25 -3.62 -9.86 -18.17
C VAL A 25 -5.07 -10.36 -18.14
N ARG A 26 -5.99 -9.65 -18.81
CA ARG A 26 -7.39 -10.03 -18.96
C ARG A 26 -7.61 -11.21 -19.91
N ASP A 27 -6.67 -11.45 -20.81
CA ASP A 27 -6.70 -12.48 -21.86
C ASP A 27 -5.82 -13.68 -21.48
N MET A 28 -5.25 -13.69 -20.27
CA MET A 28 -4.49 -14.82 -19.71
C MET A 28 -5.43 -15.96 -19.29
N SER A 29 -4.93 -17.19 -19.40
CA SER A 29 -5.59 -18.33 -18.76
C SER A 29 -5.74 -18.11 -17.25
N PRO A 30 -6.73 -18.72 -16.58
CA PRO A 30 -6.90 -18.57 -15.13
C PRO A 30 -5.65 -18.92 -14.32
N ASP A 31 -4.90 -19.95 -14.75
CA ASP A 31 -3.69 -20.41 -14.09
C ASP A 31 -2.52 -19.42 -14.29
N ASP A 32 -2.35 -18.90 -15.51
CA ASP A 32 -1.34 -17.89 -15.81
C ASP A 32 -1.64 -16.56 -15.11
N ARG A 33 -2.91 -16.18 -15.04
CA ARG A 33 -3.36 -15.00 -14.29
C ARG A 33 -3.08 -15.15 -12.81
N ALA A 34 -3.33 -16.33 -12.23
CA ALA A 34 -3.01 -16.61 -10.83
C ALA A 34 -1.50 -16.55 -10.56
N ALA A 35 -0.69 -17.13 -11.44
CA ALA A 35 0.78 -17.06 -11.36
C ALA A 35 1.28 -15.60 -11.47
N TYR A 36 0.75 -14.84 -12.43
CA TYR A 36 1.06 -13.42 -12.62
C TYR A 36 0.75 -12.60 -11.36
N MET A 37 -0.45 -12.76 -10.78
CA MET A 37 -0.85 -12.03 -9.57
C MET A 37 0.00 -12.42 -8.36
N ARG A 38 0.40 -13.70 -8.22
CA ARG A 38 1.33 -14.14 -7.18
C ARG A 38 2.70 -13.48 -7.33
N ALA A 39 3.24 -13.44 -8.55
CA ALA A 39 4.52 -12.79 -8.85
C ALA A 39 4.46 -11.27 -8.60
N ALA A 40 3.40 -10.60 -9.05
CA ALA A 40 3.16 -9.19 -8.81
C ALA A 40 3.09 -8.87 -7.30
N LYS A 41 2.38 -9.70 -6.52
CA LYS A 41 2.29 -9.55 -5.06
C LYS A 41 3.63 -9.74 -4.36
N ARG A 42 4.46 -10.71 -4.80
CA ARG A 42 5.82 -10.89 -4.28
C ARG A 42 6.69 -9.66 -4.56
N LYS A 43 6.62 -9.14 -5.79
CA LYS A 43 7.36 -7.93 -6.20
C LYS A 43 6.92 -6.69 -5.42
N SER A 44 5.62 -6.53 -5.15
CA SER A 44 5.09 -5.46 -4.29
C SER A 44 5.69 -5.53 -2.89
N ARG A 45 5.65 -6.71 -2.25
CA ARG A 45 6.22 -6.91 -0.91
C ARG A 45 7.72 -6.66 -0.87
N GLN A 46 8.44 -7.09 -1.90
CA GLN A 46 9.87 -6.85 -2.01
C GLN A 46 10.18 -5.35 -2.10
N ARG A 47 9.45 -4.60 -2.94
CA ARG A 47 9.57 -3.13 -3.03
C ARG A 47 9.20 -2.42 -1.74
N GLU A 48 8.13 -2.86 -1.07
CA GLU A 48 7.74 -2.32 0.24
C GLU A 48 8.84 -2.54 1.28
N LYS A 49 9.51 -3.70 1.25
CA LYS A 49 10.64 -4.01 2.13
C LYS A 49 11.86 -3.15 1.82
N GLU A 50 12.24 -3.03 0.55
CA GLU A 50 13.35 -2.18 0.09
C GLU A 50 13.12 -0.68 0.40
N ALA A 51 11.88 -0.21 0.23
CA ALA A 51 11.49 1.16 0.57
C ALA A 51 11.53 1.41 2.09
N ALA A 52 11.15 0.42 2.89
CA ALA A 52 11.29 0.48 4.35
C ALA A 52 12.76 0.52 4.78
N GLU A 53 13.62 -0.30 4.17
CA GLU A 53 15.07 -0.38 4.43
C GLU A 53 15.81 0.91 4.02
N SER A 54 15.42 1.54 2.91
CA SER A 54 15.97 2.82 2.45
C SER A 54 15.49 4.05 3.26
N GLY A 55 14.63 3.83 4.26
CA GLY A 55 14.12 4.90 5.13
C GLY A 55 13.02 5.76 4.49
N ARG A 56 12.63 5.52 3.23
CA ARG A 56 11.60 6.27 2.49
C ARG A 56 10.47 5.34 2.03
N PRO A 57 9.47 5.05 2.88
CA PRO A 57 8.35 4.20 2.50
C PRO A 57 7.56 4.86 1.36
N GLU A 58 7.24 4.09 0.32
CA GLU A 58 6.37 4.57 -0.75
C GLU A 58 4.95 4.89 -0.21
N PRO A 59 4.28 5.96 -0.67
CA PRO A 59 2.96 6.37 -0.20
C PRO A 59 1.84 5.48 -0.76
N THR A 60 1.94 4.17 -0.54
CA THR A 60 0.88 3.22 -0.89
C THR A 60 -0.29 3.36 0.08
N ALA A 61 -1.48 2.94 -0.32
CA ALA A 61 -2.66 2.97 0.56
C ALA A 61 -2.44 2.22 1.88
N ALA A 62 -1.61 1.16 1.88
CA ALA A 62 -1.25 0.45 3.10
C ALA A 62 -0.36 1.30 4.02
N MET A 63 0.67 1.93 3.48
CA MET A 63 1.58 2.79 4.25
C MET A 63 0.87 4.04 4.78
N ILE A 64 -0.06 4.62 4.00
CA ILE A 64 -0.88 5.74 4.44
C ILE A 64 -1.76 5.35 5.64
N ARG A 65 -2.42 4.18 5.59
CA ARG A 65 -3.22 3.70 6.73
C ARG A 65 -2.37 3.47 7.98
N GLU A 66 -1.17 2.93 7.82
CA GLU A 66 -0.24 2.73 8.94
C GLU A 66 0.21 4.08 9.52
N ALA A 67 0.54 5.07 8.69
CA ALA A 67 0.93 6.40 9.14
C ALA A 67 -0.21 7.12 9.90
N LEU A 68 -1.46 6.97 9.43
CA LEU A 68 -2.64 7.48 10.13
C LEU A 68 -2.87 6.77 11.48
N ALA A 69 -2.64 5.45 11.53
CA ALA A 69 -2.72 4.69 12.77
C ALA A 69 -1.66 5.16 13.79
N ASP A 70 -0.42 5.36 13.33
CA ASP A 70 0.66 5.91 14.15
C ASP A 70 0.32 7.29 14.71
N ALA A 71 -0.22 8.18 13.87
CA ALA A 71 -0.66 9.51 14.31
C ALA A 71 -1.73 9.41 15.41
N ALA A 72 -2.72 8.53 15.24
CA ALA A 72 -3.75 8.30 16.27
C ALA A 72 -3.15 7.73 17.56
N ILE A 73 -2.18 6.80 17.47
CA ILE A 73 -1.47 6.25 18.62
C ILE A 73 -0.73 7.37 19.37
N LEU A 74 0.00 8.23 18.66
CA LEU A 74 0.73 9.35 19.26
C LEU A 74 -0.21 10.33 19.95
N ILE A 75 -1.31 10.72 19.31
CA ILE A 75 -2.33 11.60 19.89
C ILE A 75 -2.87 11.02 21.20
N LEU A 76 -3.18 9.72 21.24
CA LEU A 76 -3.67 9.06 22.46
C LEU A 76 -2.60 8.94 23.55
N ALA A 77 -1.35 8.69 23.16
CA ALA A 77 -0.23 8.54 24.08
C ALA A 77 0.09 9.86 24.80
N THR A 78 0.03 11.00 24.10
CA THR A 78 0.36 12.32 24.65
C THR A 78 -0.85 13.13 25.08
N ASP A 79 -2.06 12.61 24.88
CA ASP A 79 -3.34 13.32 25.05
C ASP A 79 -3.40 14.64 24.27
N ALA A 80 -2.85 14.63 23.05
CA ALA A 80 -2.87 15.77 22.15
C ALA A 80 -4.30 16.13 21.69
N PRO A 81 -4.50 17.35 21.15
CA PRO A 81 -5.78 17.75 20.55
C PRO A 81 -6.30 16.72 19.55
N GLY A 82 -7.59 16.41 19.63
CA GLY A 82 -8.24 15.38 18.82
C GLY A 82 -8.30 13.98 19.48
N GLY A 83 -7.63 13.76 20.63
CA GLY A 83 -7.69 12.47 21.33
C GLY A 83 -9.11 12.01 21.70
N ALA A 84 -9.99 12.94 22.07
CA ALA A 84 -11.40 12.64 22.32
C ALA A 84 -12.11 12.07 21.07
N GLN A 85 -11.81 12.63 19.89
CA GLN A 85 -12.39 12.16 18.63
C GLN A 85 -11.88 10.76 18.26
N VAL A 86 -10.59 10.49 18.47
CA VAL A 86 -10.02 9.15 18.28
C VAL A 86 -10.71 8.13 19.20
N ARG A 87 -10.91 8.47 20.48
CA ARG A 87 -11.63 7.61 21.44
C ARG A 87 -13.08 7.35 21.01
N ASN A 88 -13.79 8.37 20.51
CA ASN A 88 -15.15 8.23 19.99
C ASN A 88 -15.19 7.32 18.75
N ILE A 89 -14.24 7.46 17.83
CA ILE A 89 -14.14 6.57 16.66
C ILE A 89 -13.89 5.13 17.09
N LEU A 90 -13.02 4.89 18.06
CA LEU A 90 -12.79 3.55 18.61
C LEU A 90 -14.05 2.96 19.23
N PHE A 91 -14.84 3.77 19.96
CA PHE A 91 -16.12 3.31 20.49
C PHE A 91 -17.09 2.86 19.39
N LYS A 92 -17.20 3.64 18.30
CA LYS A 92 -18.05 3.30 17.14
C LYS A 92 -17.55 2.09 16.36
N ALA A 93 -16.23 1.93 16.26
CA ALA A 93 -15.61 0.81 15.54
C ALA A 93 -15.77 -0.53 16.27
N PHE A 94 -15.95 -0.51 17.59
CA PHE A 94 -16.08 -1.71 18.43
C PHE A 94 -17.37 -1.66 19.27
N PRO A 95 -18.56 -1.79 18.63
CA PRO A 95 -19.84 -1.71 19.33
C PRO A 95 -19.93 -2.79 20.42
N GLY A 96 -20.53 -2.44 21.56
CA GLY A 96 -20.66 -3.33 22.71
C GLY A 96 -19.38 -3.55 23.52
N ARG A 97 -18.27 -2.90 23.16
CA ARG A 97 -16.99 -3.03 23.88
C ARG A 97 -16.48 -1.70 24.44
N ALA A 98 -17.18 -1.16 25.42
CA ALA A 98 -16.88 0.14 26.04
C ALA A 98 -15.43 0.27 26.56
N GLY A 99 -14.81 -0.83 27.01
CA GLY A 99 -13.43 -0.82 27.52
C GLY A 99 -12.34 -0.66 26.47
N VAL A 100 -12.64 -0.74 25.16
CA VAL A 100 -11.62 -0.72 24.10
C VAL A 100 -10.90 0.63 24.03
N ALA A 101 -11.64 1.74 24.04
CA ALA A 101 -11.03 3.07 23.95
C ALA A 101 -10.06 3.35 25.13
N GLY A 102 -10.46 2.97 26.34
CA GLY A 102 -9.61 3.06 27.54
C GLY A 102 -8.38 2.16 27.45
N SER A 103 -8.57 0.88 27.06
CA SER A 103 -7.47 -0.08 26.91
C SER A 103 -6.47 0.34 25.85
N VAL A 104 -6.93 0.82 24.70
CA VAL A 104 -6.06 1.33 23.61
C VAL A 104 -5.29 2.57 24.08
N THR A 105 -5.94 3.51 24.77
CA THR A 105 -5.27 4.69 25.32
C THR A 105 -4.18 4.29 26.32
N ALA A 106 -4.47 3.35 27.24
CA ALA A 106 -3.49 2.85 28.19
C ALA A 106 -2.32 2.12 27.52
N LYS A 107 -2.58 1.34 26.46
CA LYS A 107 -1.54 0.66 25.68
C LYS A 107 -0.66 1.65 24.90
N ALA A 108 -1.24 2.72 24.37
CA ALA A 108 -0.49 3.78 23.71
C ALA A 108 0.43 4.51 24.71
N ARG A 109 -0.10 4.92 25.86
CA ARG A 109 0.66 5.58 26.94
C ARG A 109 1.80 4.72 27.50
N SER A 110 1.55 3.43 27.69
CA SER A 110 2.57 2.49 28.18
C SER A 110 3.57 2.03 27.11
N GLY A 111 3.39 2.47 25.85
CA GLY A 111 4.24 2.03 24.74
C GLY A 111 4.04 0.55 24.35
N LYS A 112 2.98 -0.11 24.82
CA LYS A 112 2.60 -1.45 24.35
C LYS A 112 1.99 -1.43 22.95
N LEU A 113 1.44 -0.28 22.55
CA LEU A 113 1.01 0.00 21.18
C LEU A 113 1.95 1.08 20.62
N LYS A 114 2.93 0.67 19.82
CA LYS A 114 3.98 1.56 19.29
C LYS A 114 3.69 1.98 17.85
N PRO A 115 3.98 3.24 17.48
CA PRO A 115 4.07 3.63 16.08
C PRO A 115 5.08 2.77 15.32
N LYS A 116 4.81 2.46 14.05
CA LYS A 116 5.72 1.66 13.21
C LYS A 116 6.48 2.49 12.17
N LEU A 117 5.81 3.44 11.53
CA LEU A 117 6.37 4.34 10.53
C LEU A 117 6.87 5.66 11.12
N LEU A 118 6.19 6.24 12.10
CA LEU A 118 6.59 7.49 12.74
C LEU A 118 7.55 7.21 13.89
N THR A 119 8.83 7.10 13.59
CA THR A 119 9.89 6.96 14.59
C THR A 119 10.30 8.32 15.15
N PRO A 120 10.90 8.39 16.36
CA PRO A 120 11.44 9.63 16.91
C PRO A 120 12.43 10.32 15.96
N GLU A 121 13.22 9.58 15.20
CA GLU A 121 14.16 10.10 14.20
C GLU A 121 13.39 10.82 13.07
N ARG A 122 12.32 10.21 12.55
CA ARG A 122 11.47 10.79 11.50
C ARG A 122 10.65 11.99 11.97
N LEU A 123 10.30 12.06 13.25
CA LEU A 123 9.60 13.20 13.82
C LEU A 123 10.55 14.38 14.12
N ARG A 124 11.81 14.09 14.45
CA ARG A 124 12.85 15.10 14.70
C ARG A 124 13.46 15.64 13.40
N GLY A 125 13.54 14.83 12.36
CA GLY A 125 13.96 15.23 11.02
C GLY A 125 12.76 15.63 10.18
N THR A 126 12.32 16.89 10.28
CA THR A 126 11.39 17.45 9.30
C THR A 126 12.06 17.58 7.93
N ALA A 127 11.50 16.87 6.95
CA ALA A 127 11.65 17.01 5.49
C ALA A 127 13.01 16.68 4.86
#